data_AF-A0AAU1RP99-F1
#
_entry.id   AF-A0AAU1RP99-F1
#
_cell.length_a   1.000
_cell.length_b   1.000
_cell.length_c   1.000
_cell.angle_alpha   90.00
_cell.angle_beta   90.00
_cell.angle_gamma   90.00
#
_symmetry.space_group_name_H-M   'P 1'
#
loop_
_entity.id
_entity.type
_entity.pdbx_description
1 polymer ?
#
loop_
_entity_poly.entity_id
_entity_poly.type
_entity_poly.pdbx_seq_one_letter_code
_entity_poly.pdbx_strand_id
1 'polypeptide(L)'
;MSATRSEDWAGRALAAVIERVAVTAAEVGTRFPLYAEPADGRWTTTGRGSWTGGFWAGLLWLRARYTGEAADRRAAAACTARLAPWADADTATRGLILWYGTSPAGDDAEAAALRERAARACLSAYDPGLGLLPWGNALGGPRLLARVDGVPGTVPLLAGAGPHGAAAAAAHLHRHLELCLGAGGARRPWLRPAWRFDEAAGWQPCEDPPPGWSRGAAWLLLAVADALLLPDMARTGSARLDGAARQLLSRGGGLAGPLVPPADASRPDGPLDTSAAAITAVALLKLARVPGPRSAAYSDRAEAILRRLARDHLTGPGPGRPAGMLLDGCYDAGKEPGVRHELVWGDFFLALGLAALAGVVDITRV
;
A
#
# COMPACT_ATOMS: atom_id res chain seq x y z
N MET A 1 40.35 -6.33 -1.17
CA MET A 1 40.28 -7.17 0.07
C MET A 1 39.83 -6.25 1.19
N SER A 2 38.71 -6.39 1.89
CA SER A 2 37.74 -7.47 2.04
C SER A 2 36.41 -6.82 2.45
N ALA A 3 35.51 -6.57 1.49
CA ALA A 3 34.08 -6.41 1.78
C ALA A 3 33.48 -7.80 1.67
N THR A 4 33.75 -8.64 2.68
CA THR A 4 33.04 -9.89 2.89
C THR A 4 31.54 -9.63 2.75
N ARG A 5 30.91 -10.35 1.82
CA ARG A 5 29.47 -10.56 1.68
C ARG A 5 28.73 -10.17 2.97
N SER A 6 28.27 -8.92 3.06
CA SER A 6 27.10 -8.63 3.89
C SER A 6 26.06 -9.59 3.36
N GLU A 7 25.66 -10.55 4.19
CA GLU A 7 24.79 -11.65 3.79
C GLU A 7 23.64 -11.09 2.95
N ASP A 8 23.38 -11.68 1.78
CA ASP A 8 22.24 -11.33 0.92
C ASP A 8 20.92 -11.76 1.59
N TRP A 9 20.61 -11.12 2.71
CA TRP A 9 19.45 -11.40 3.55
C TRP A 9 18.17 -10.96 2.84
N ALA A 10 18.24 -9.86 2.08
CA ALA A 10 17.11 -9.33 1.33
C ALA A 10 16.75 -10.25 0.16
N GLY A 11 17.74 -10.75 -0.59
CA GLY A 11 17.52 -11.75 -1.64
C GLY A 11 16.97 -13.06 -1.11
N ARG A 12 17.48 -13.57 0.03
CA ARG A 12 16.93 -14.78 0.68
C ARG A 12 15.49 -14.58 1.18
N ALA A 13 15.20 -13.45 1.81
CA ALA A 13 13.85 -13.13 2.26
C ALA A 13 12.89 -12.98 1.08
N LEU A 14 13.33 -12.33 -0.01
CA LEU A 14 12.55 -12.20 -1.24
C LEU A 14 12.25 -13.58 -1.84
N ALA A 15 13.24 -14.46 -1.92
CA ALA A 15 13.05 -15.81 -2.43
C ALA A 15 11.97 -16.56 -1.64
N ALA A 16 12.00 -16.52 -0.31
CA ALA A 16 10.99 -17.14 0.53
C ALA A 16 9.57 -16.59 0.29
N VAL A 17 9.42 -15.27 0.15
CA VAL A 17 8.11 -14.65 -0.17
C VAL A 17 7.64 -15.04 -1.57
N ILE A 18 8.53 -15.09 -2.56
CA ILE A 18 8.19 -15.47 -3.94
C ILE A 18 7.85 -16.96 -4.06
N GLU A 19 8.48 -17.82 -3.26
CA GLU A 19 8.09 -19.22 -3.10
C GLU A 19 6.70 -19.34 -2.46
N ARG A 20 6.39 -18.55 -1.42
CA ARG A 20 5.04 -18.46 -0.85
C ARG A 20 4.02 -18.04 -1.90
N VAL A 21 4.34 -17.08 -2.76
CA VAL A 21 3.48 -16.68 -3.90
C VAL A 21 3.20 -17.87 -4.83
N ALA A 22 4.17 -18.76 -5.08
CA ALA A 22 3.93 -19.98 -5.86
C ALA A 22 2.88 -20.88 -5.21
N VAL A 23 3.05 -21.13 -3.91
CA VAL A 23 2.16 -21.99 -3.11
C VAL A 23 0.75 -21.39 -3.10
N THR A 24 0.65 -20.09 -2.83
CA THR A 24 -0.63 -19.36 -2.84
C THR A 24 -1.28 -19.42 -4.21
N ALA A 25 -0.54 -19.26 -5.30
CA ALA A 25 -1.10 -19.34 -6.66
C ALA A 25 -1.68 -20.72 -6.98
N ALA A 26 -1.02 -21.79 -6.53
CA ALA A 26 -1.53 -23.16 -6.67
C ALA A 26 -2.79 -23.39 -5.80
N GLU A 27 -2.83 -22.84 -4.59
CA GLU A 27 -3.95 -22.98 -3.66
C GLU A 27 -5.21 -22.23 -4.12
N VAL A 28 -5.08 -20.95 -4.48
CA VAL A 28 -6.24 -20.07 -4.77
C VAL A 28 -6.73 -20.17 -6.21
N GLY A 29 -5.90 -20.72 -7.11
CA GLY A 29 -6.20 -20.84 -8.53
C GLY A 29 -6.60 -19.51 -9.16
N THR A 30 -7.85 -19.41 -9.63
CA THR A 30 -8.36 -18.19 -10.28
C THR A 30 -8.96 -17.16 -9.33
N ARG A 31 -9.06 -17.49 -8.03
CA ARG A 31 -9.59 -16.57 -7.01
C ARG A 31 -8.50 -15.63 -6.52
N PHE A 32 -8.90 -14.63 -5.74
CA PHE A 32 -7.99 -13.63 -5.18
C PHE A 32 -7.86 -13.81 -3.66
N PRO A 33 -6.64 -14.00 -3.12
CA PRO A 33 -6.41 -14.10 -1.68
C PRO A 33 -6.74 -12.78 -0.98
N LEU A 34 -7.21 -12.89 0.26
CA LEU A 34 -7.51 -11.75 1.13
C LEU A 34 -6.65 -11.81 2.41
N TYR A 35 -6.88 -12.82 3.24
CA TYR A 35 -6.07 -13.13 4.41
C TYR A 35 -5.95 -14.66 4.58
N ALA A 36 -4.85 -15.11 5.16
CA ALA A 36 -4.62 -16.52 5.46
C ALA A 36 -4.63 -16.78 6.98
N GLU A 37 -5.11 -17.96 7.36
CA GLU A 37 -5.10 -18.38 8.76
C GLU A 37 -3.66 -18.58 9.26
N PRO A 38 -3.28 -18.04 10.43
CA PRO A 38 -1.90 -18.16 10.92
C PRO A 38 -1.50 -19.59 11.27
N ALA A 39 -2.48 -20.47 11.53
CA ALA A 39 -2.22 -21.84 11.95
C ALA A 39 -1.72 -22.72 10.79
N ASP A 40 -2.35 -22.61 9.62
CA ASP A 40 -2.17 -23.53 8.49
C ASP A 40 -1.92 -22.84 7.14
N GLY A 41 -2.07 -21.51 7.07
CA GLY A 41 -1.85 -20.71 5.86
C GLY A 41 -2.97 -20.81 4.82
N ARG A 42 -4.15 -21.33 5.18
CA ARG A 42 -5.30 -21.42 4.28
C ARG A 42 -5.90 -20.05 4.00
N TRP A 43 -6.07 -19.70 2.74
CA TRP A 43 -6.58 -18.41 2.31
C TRP A 43 -8.10 -18.31 2.34
N THR A 44 -8.60 -17.27 2.99
CA THR A 44 -9.89 -16.68 2.64
C THR A 44 -9.73 -15.91 1.34
N THR A 45 -10.63 -16.15 0.37
CA THR A 45 -10.50 -15.62 -1.00
C THR A 45 -11.77 -14.95 -1.49
N THR A 46 -11.63 -13.99 -2.40
CA THR A 46 -12.73 -13.33 -3.09
C THR A 46 -12.79 -13.74 -4.56
N GLY A 47 -13.99 -13.66 -5.17
CA GLY A 47 -14.16 -14.00 -6.59
C GLY A 47 -13.68 -12.91 -7.56
N ARG A 48 -13.83 -11.64 -7.18
CA ARG A 48 -13.51 -10.47 -8.03
C ARG A 48 -12.32 -9.65 -7.54
N GLY A 49 -11.57 -10.10 -6.55
CA GLY A 49 -10.43 -9.36 -5.99
C GLY A 49 -10.78 -8.37 -4.88
N SER A 50 -11.96 -7.74 -4.91
CA SER A 50 -12.30 -6.64 -4.00
C SER A 50 -11.22 -5.52 -4.09
N TRP A 51 -11.09 -4.70 -3.05
CA TRP A 51 -10.06 -3.66 -2.97
C TRP A 51 -8.62 -4.19 -2.90
N THR A 52 -8.43 -5.49 -2.60
CA THR A 52 -7.09 -6.10 -2.43
C THR A 52 -6.57 -6.82 -3.67
N GLY A 53 -7.41 -7.01 -4.70
CA GLY A 53 -7.06 -7.82 -5.87
C GLY A 53 -5.81 -7.32 -6.62
N GLY A 54 -5.56 -6.01 -6.58
CA GLY A 54 -4.36 -5.39 -7.15
C GLY A 54 -3.07 -5.87 -6.50
N PHE A 55 -3.05 -6.07 -5.17
CA PHE A 55 -1.87 -6.54 -4.47
C PHE A 55 -1.49 -7.97 -4.88
N TRP A 56 -2.48 -8.83 -5.12
CA TRP A 56 -2.23 -10.18 -5.62
C TRP A 56 -1.68 -10.17 -7.06
N ALA A 57 -2.30 -9.39 -7.95
CA ALA A 57 -1.78 -9.22 -9.31
C ALA A 57 -0.36 -8.64 -9.30
N GLY A 58 -0.09 -7.67 -8.43
CA GLY A 58 1.23 -7.09 -8.22
C GLY A 58 2.27 -8.11 -7.73
N LEU A 59 1.91 -8.99 -6.79
CA LEU A 59 2.78 -10.08 -6.33
C LEU A 59 3.15 -11.05 -7.46
N LEU A 60 2.20 -11.39 -8.34
CA LEU A 60 2.47 -12.22 -9.51
C LEU A 60 3.41 -11.53 -10.50
N TRP A 61 3.28 -10.21 -10.70
CA TRP A 61 4.22 -9.45 -11.52
C TRP A 61 5.61 -9.36 -10.89
N LEU A 62 5.71 -9.17 -9.57
CA LEU A 62 6.99 -9.20 -8.85
C LEU A 62 7.66 -10.57 -8.99
N ARG A 63 6.90 -11.67 -8.88
CA ARG A 63 7.38 -13.02 -9.16
C ARG A 63 7.88 -13.16 -10.60
N ALA A 64 7.10 -12.71 -11.58
CA ALA A 64 7.48 -12.80 -12.98
C ALA A 64 8.77 -12.03 -13.32
N ARG A 65 9.01 -10.90 -12.64
CA ARG A 65 10.28 -10.16 -12.72
C ARG A 65 11.43 -10.90 -12.04
N TYR A 66 11.17 -11.48 -10.87
CA TYR A 66 12.17 -12.21 -10.11
C TYR A 66 12.65 -13.47 -10.83
N THR A 67 11.74 -14.27 -11.38
CA THR A 67 12.06 -15.54 -12.05
C THR A 67 12.48 -15.34 -13.51
N GLY A 68 11.97 -14.31 -14.18
CA GLY A 68 12.17 -14.12 -15.61
C GLY A 68 11.38 -15.11 -16.49
N GLU A 69 10.57 -15.97 -15.89
CA GLU A 69 9.88 -17.06 -16.58
C GLU A 69 8.65 -16.59 -17.36
N ALA A 70 8.48 -17.11 -18.58
CA ALA A 70 7.36 -16.75 -19.43
C ALA A 70 6.00 -17.23 -18.86
N ALA A 71 6.01 -18.33 -18.11
CA ALA A 71 4.80 -18.85 -17.46
C ALA A 71 4.31 -17.92 -16.34
N ASP A 72 5.22 -17.39 -15.52
CA ASP A 72 4.88 -16.44 -14.46
C ASP A 72 4.35 -15.12 -15.05
N ARG A 73 4.95 -14.62 -16.15
CA ARG A 73 4.42 -13.45 -16.87
C ARG A 73 2.99 -13.68 -17.36
N ARG A 74 2.70 -14.84 -17.98
CA ARG A 74 1.34 -15.18 -18.44
C ARG A 74 0.35 -15.27 -17.28
N ALA A 75 0.75 -15.84 -16.15
CA ALA A 75 -0.09 -15.93 -14.96
C ALA A 75 -0.41 -14.54 -14.37
N ALA A 76 0.60 -13.66 -14.32
CA ALA A 76 0.42 -12.28 -13.87
C ALA A 76 -0.53 -11.50 -14.79
N ALA A 77 -0.30 -11.55 -16.12
CA ALA A 77 -1.15 -10.91 -17.12
C ALA A 77 -2.61 -11.40 -17.04
N ALA A 78 -2.83 -12.72 -16.98
CA ALA A 78 -4.16 -13.30 -16.87
C ALA A 78 -4.87 -12.87 -15.56
N CYS A 79 -4.13 -12.75 -14.46
CA CYS A 79 -4.67 -12.25 -13.20
C CYS A 79 -5.07 -10.77 -13.29
N THR A 80 -4.18 -9.93 -13.82
CA THR A 80 -4.42 -8.50 -14.03
C THR A 80 -5.61 -8.24 -14.96
N ALA A 81 -5.76 -9.01 -16.05
CA ALA A 81 -6.89 -8.88 -16.96
C ALA A 81 -8.26 -9.04 -16.27
N ARG A 82 -8.35 -9.92 -15.25
CA ARG A 82 -9.59 -10.11 -14.46
C ARG A 82 -9.93 -8.92 -13.55
N LEU A 83 -8.99 -8.00 -13.32
CA LEU A 83 -9.24 -6.75 -12.62
C LEU A 83 -9.85 -5.67 -13.52
N ALA A 84 -9.95 -5.89 -14.84
CA ALA A 84 -10.45 -4.91 -15.79
C ALA A 84 -11.81 -4.28 -15.41
N PRO A 85 -12.80 -5.00 -14.84
CA PRO A 85 -14.06 -4.38 -14.40
C PRO A 85 -13.91 -3.30 -13.32
N TRP A 86 -12.82 -3.30 -12.55
CA TRP A 86 -12.59 -2.29 -11.51
C TRP A 86 -12.19 -0.93 -12.06
N ALA A 87 -11.74 -0.84 -13.32
CA ALA A 87 -11.43 0.46 -13.91
C ALA A 87 -12.68 1.36 -13.97
N ASP A 88 -13.85 0.75 -14.23
CA ASP A 88 -15.11 1.49 -14.40
C ASP A 88 -15.97 1.51 -13.12
N ALA A 89 -15.65 0.67 -12.13
CA ALA A 89 -16.39 0.59 -10.86
C ALA A 89 -16.29 1.89 -10.06
N ASP A 90 -17.40 2.45 -9.58
CA ASP A 90 -17.42 3.67 -8.77
C ASP A 90 -16.76 3.43 -7.40
N THR A 91 -15.43 3.60 -7.34
CA THR A 91 -14.64 3.47 -6.12
C THR A 91 -13.37 4.30 -6.12
N ALA A 92 -12.99 4.86 -4.97
CA ALA A 92 -11.66 5.46 -4.76
C ALA A 92 -10.55 4.40 -4.62
N THR A 93 -10.89 3.12 -4.42
CA THR A 93 -9.91 2.03 -4.29
C THR A 93 -9.28 1.62 -5.62
N ARG A 94 -9.60 2.29 -6.73
CA ARG A 94 -8.93 2.09 -8.04
C ARG A 94 -7.41 2.22 -7.91
N GLY A 95 -6.91 3.11 -7.05
CA GLY A 95 -5.49 3.18 -6.69
C GLY A 95 -4.95 1.84 -6.19
N LEU A 96 -5.56 1.29 -5.16
CA LEU A 96 -5.14 0.01 -4.58
C LEU A 96 -5.18 -1.15 -5.59
N ILE A 97 -6.22 -1.17 -6.44
CA ILE A 97 -6.48 -2.27 -7.37
C ILE A 97 -5.61 -2.16 -8.63
N LEU A 98 -5.57 -0.99 -9.25
CA LEU A 98 -5.09 -0.81 -10.62
C LEU A 98 -3.75 -0.11 -10.69
N TRP A 99 -3.32 0.64 -9.66
CA TRP A 99 -1.92 1.06 -9.58
C TRP A 99 -1.06 -0.14 -9.22
N TYR A 100 -1.24 -0.72 -8.03
CA TYR A 100 -0.38 -1.81 -7.55
C TYR A 100 -0.57 -3.13 -8.32
N GLY A 101 -1.70 -3.31 -9.01
CA GLY A 101 -1.94 -4.45 -9.90
C GLY A 101 -1.35 -4.34 -11.30
N THR A 102 -0.81 -3.18 -11.68
CA THR A 102 -0.27 -2.94 -13.04
C THR A 102 1.11 -2.27 -13.04
N SER A 103 1.45 -1.46 -12.03
CA SER A 103 2.74 -0.77 -11.97
C SER A 103 3.93 -1.72 -11.98
N PRO A 104 3.91 -2.89 -11.28
CA PRO A 104 5.03 -3.82 -11.32
C PRO A 104 5.14 -4.56 -12.67
N ALA A 105 4.14 -4.49 -13.55
CA ALA A 105 4.17 -5.13 -14.87
C ALA A 105 5.21 -4.49 -15.81
N GLY A 106 5.64 -3.25 -15.54
CA GLY A 106 6.63 -2.56 -16.37
C GLY A 106 6.09 -2.16 -17.74
N ASP A 107 6.62 -2.79 -18.78
CA ASP A 107 6.37 -2.53 -20.21
C ASP A 107 5.30 -3.43 -20.82
N ASP A 108 4.62 -4.26 -20.02
CA ASP A 108 3.48 -5.04 -20.48
C ASP A 108 2.35 -4.13 -21.01
N ALA A 109 2.01 -4.30 -22.29
CA ALA A 109 1.11 -3.39 -22.99
C ALA A 109 -0.34 -3.47 -22.48
N GLU A 110 -0.82 -4.65 -22.10
CA GLU A 110 -2.19 -4.82 -21.61
C GLU A 110 -2.35 -4.23 -20.20
N ALA A 111 -1.38 -4.46 -19.31
CA ALA A 111 -1.34 -3.83 -18.00
C ALA A 111 -1.23 -2.30 -18.10
N ALA A 112 -0.41 -1.79 -19.03
CA ALA A 112 -0.29 -0.36 -19.30
C ALA A 112 -1.62 0.23 -19.80
N ALA A 113 -2.29 -0.40 -20.77
CA ALA A 113 -3.58 0.05 -21.28
C ALA A 113 -4.67 0.05 -20.19
N LEU A 114 -4.68 -0.97 -19.32
CA LEU A 114 -5.59 -1.02 -18.18
C LEU A 114 -5.31 0.11 -17.17
N ARG A 115 -4.04 0.37 -16.87
CA ARG A 115 -3.61 1.48 -16.00
C ARG A 115 -4.04 2.83 -16.55
N GLU A 116 -3.86 3.07 -17.83
CA GLU A 116 -4.27 4.30 -18.49
C GLU A 116 -5.80 4.48 -18.50
N ARG A 117 -6.56 3.41 -18.75
CA ARG A 117 -8.02 3.44 -18.63
C ARG A 117 -8.45 3.78 -17.21
N ALA A 118 -7.81 3.19 -16.21
CA ALA A 118 -8.05 3.48 -14.80
C ALA A 118 -7.75 4.95 -14.46
N ALA A 119 -6.62 5.49 -14.94
CA ALA A 119 -6.23 6.88 -14.76
C ALA A 119 -7.30 7.84 -15.31
N ARG A 120 -7.78 7.60 -16.53
CA ARG A 120 -8.86 8.39 -17.15
C ARG A 120 -10.17 8.28 -16.38
N ALA A 121 -10.52 7.09 -15.90
CA ALA A 121 -11.72 6.88 -15.08
C ALA A 121 -11.64 7.60 -13.73
N CYS A 122 -10.49 7.57 -13.05
CA CYS A 122 -10.24 8.34 -11.83
C CYS A 122 -10.41 9.84 -12.08
N LEU A 123 -9.85 10.37 -13.18
CA LEU A 123 -9.98 11.78 -13.52
C LEU A 123 -11.44 12.15 -13.84
N SER A 124 -12.18 11.29 -14.54
CA SER A 124 -13.59 11.53 -14.83
C SER A 124 -14.48 11.50 -13.59
N ALA A 125 -14.11 10.72 -12.57
CA ALA A 125 -14.86 10.58 -11.32
C ALA A 125 -14.41 11.56 -10.23
N TYR A 126 -13.30 12.28 -10.45
CA TYR A 126 -12.82 13.32 -9.56
C TYR A 126 -13.86 14.44 -9.45
N ASP A 127 -14.13 14.88 -8.22
CA ASP A 127 -15.05 15.97 -7.93
C ASP A 127 -14.25 17.25 -7.61
N PRO A 128 -14.26 18.28 -8.49
CA PRO A 128 -13.53 19.52 -8.25
C PRO A 128 -14.07 20.34 -7.08
N GLY A 129 -15.38 20.23 -6.77
CA GLY A 129 -16.00 20.95 -5.65
C GLY A 129 -15.58 20.38 -4.30
N LEU A 130 -15.48 19.05 -4.20
CA LEU A 130 -14.93 18.38 -3.02
C LEU A 130 -13.39 18.43 -2.99
N GLY A 131 -12.76 18.55 -4.15
CA GLY A 131 -11.31 18.53 -4.31
C GLY A 131 -10.73 17.12 -4.16
N LEU A 132 -11.52 16.07 -4.38
CA LEU A 132 -11.08 14.66 -4.27
C LEU A 132 -11.90 13.72 -5.16
N LEU A 133 -11.38 12.52 -5.37
CA LEU A 133 -12.14 11.36 -5.84
C LEU A 133 -12.97 10.79 -4.66
N PRO A 134 -14.31 10.83 -4.70
CA PRO A 134 -15.14 10.25 -3.64
C PRO A 134 -14.97 8.74 -3.53
N TRP A 135 -15.24 8.18 -2.35
CA TRP A 135 -15.10 6.75 -2.08
C TRP A 135 -15.88 5.84 -3.03
N GLY A 136 -17.05 6.28 -3.51
CA GLY A 136 -17.87 5.47 -4.42
C GLY A 136 -18.78 4.47 -3.69
N ASN A 137 -19.61 3.74 -4.44
CA ASN A 137 -20.57 2.76 -3.88
C ASN A 137 -20.28 1.31 -4.30
N ALA A 138 -19.25 1.05 -5.11
CA ALA A 138 -18.97 -0.29 -5.64
C ALA A 138 -18.62 -1.34 -4.58
N LEU A 139 -18.20 -0.89 -3.39
CA LEU A 139 -17.90 -1.74 -2.22
C LEU A 139 -18.97 -1.63 -1.12
N GLY A 140 -20.11 -1.01 -1.43
CA GLY A 140 -21.16 -0.69 -0.47
C GLY A 140 -20.87 0.55 0.39
N GLY A 141 -21.87 0.95 1.17
CA GLY A 141 -21.79 2.11 2.06
C GLY A 141 -22.00 3.48 1.36
N PRO A 142 -21.82 4.59 2.10
CA PRO A 142 -22.01 5.93 1.56
C PRO A 142 -20.99 6.27 0.47
N ARG A 143 -21.46 6.88 -0.63
CA ARG A 143 -20.62 7.28 -1.76
C ARG A 143 -19.65 8.42 -1.42
N LEU A 144 -20.13 9.44 -0.71
CA LEU A 144 -19.40 10.68 -0.43
C LEU A 144 -18.54 10.58 0.82
N LEU A 145 -17.56 9.68 0.78
CA LEU A 145 -16.55 9.54 1.83
C LEU A 145 -15.16 9.94 1.32
N ALA A 146 -14.37 10.51 2.21
CA ALA A 146 -12.93 10.63 2.09
C ALA A 146 -12.31 9.64 3.07
N ARG A 147 -11.69 8.57 2.55
CA ARG A 147 -10.97 7.59 3.37
C ARG A 147 -9.51 7.53 2.96
N VAL A 148 -8.64 7.43 3.96
CA VAL A 148 -7.19 7.46 3.78
C VAL A 148 -6.65 6.32 2.91
N ASP A 149 -7.33 5.17 2.89
CA ASP A 149 -7.01 4.03 2.04
C ASP A 149 -7.42 4.23 0.56
N GLY A 150 -8.18 5.28 0.23
CA GLY A 150 -8.46 5.68 -1.14
C GLY A 150 -7.37 6.55 -1.80
N VAL A 151 -6.32 6.91 -1.06
CA VAL A 151 -5.27 7.86 -1.49
C VAL A 151 -4.05 7.17 -2.14
N PRO A 152 -3.42 6.15 -1.52
CA PRO A 152 -2.26 5.48 -2.13
C PRO A 152 -2.63 4.80 -3.45
N GLY A 153 -1.72 4.84 -4.42
CA GLY A 153 -1.97 4.41 -5.81
C GLY A 153 -2.90 5.32 -6.61
N THR A 154 -3.87 5.98 -5.99
CA THR A 154 -4.79 6.92 -6.67
C THR A 154 -4.05 8.19 -7.10
N VAL A 155 -3.15 8.71 -6.26
CA VAL A 155 -2.30 9.87 -6.59
C VAL A 155 -1.50 9.64 -7.88
N PRO A 156 -0.67 8.59 -8.01
CA PRO A 156 0.05 8.35 -9.26
C PRO A 156 -0.85 7.96 -10.44
N LEU A 157 -2.00 7.27 -10.22
CA LEU A 157 -2.98 7.04 -11.29
C LEU A 157 -3.55 8.34 -11.85
N LEU A 158 -4.03 9.24 -10.99
CA LEU A 158 -4.57 10.54 -11.42
C LEU A 158 -3.49 11.33 -12.17
N ALA A 159 -2.27 11.39 -11.64
CA ALA A 159 -1.17 12.08 -12.31
C ALA A 159 -0.85 11.50 -13.70
N GLY A 160 -1.05 10.19 -13.91
CA GLY A 160 -0.92 9.53 -15.20
C GLY A 160 -1.94 9.97 -16.26
N ALA A 161 -3.01 10.69 -15.88
CA ALA A 161 -4.01 11.22 -16.81
C ALA A 161 -3.65 12.60 -17.41
N GLY A 162 -2.35 12.94 -17.45
CA GLY A 162 -1.83 14.20 -18.02
C GLY A 162 -1.95 15.40 -17.07
N PRO A 163 -1.76 16.63 -17.55
CA PRO A 163 -1.67 17.83 -16.69
C PRO A 163 -2.89 18.09 -15.81
N HIS A 164 -4.10 17.88 -16.34
CA HIS A 164 -5.33 17.98 -15.53
C HIS A 164 -5.39 16.88 -14.46
N GLY A 165 -4.94 15.68 -14.81
CA GLY A 165 -4.78 14.56 -13.89
C GLY A 165 -3.80 14.85 -12.76
N ALA A 166 -2.65 15.45 -13.08
CA ALA A 166 -1.68 15.91 -12.08
C ALA A 166 -2.31 16.95 -11.14
N ALA A 167 -2.98 17.98 -11.66
CA ALA A 167 -3.67 18.96 -10.82
C ALA A 167 -4.72 18.31 -9.89
N ALA A 168 -5.51 17.36 -10.41
CA ALA A 168 -6.48 16.60 -9.62
C ALA A 168 -5.80 15.72 -8.55
N ALA A 169 -4.67 15.09 -8.85
CA ALA A 169 -3.88 14.32 -7.90
C ALA A 169 -3.37 15.19 -6.74
N ALA A 170 -2.85 16.39 -7.05
CA ALA A 170 -2.42 17.37 -6.05
C ALA A 170 -3.56 17.76 -5.12
N ALA A 171 -4.70 18.14 -5.70
CA ALA A 171 -5.88 18.55 -4.95
C ALA A 171 -6.41 17.41 -4.07
N HIS A 172 -6.52 16.20 -4.63
CA HIS A 172 -6.95 15.00 -3.92
C HIS A 172 -6.08 14.70 -2.70
N LEU A 173 -4.75 14.71 -2.87
CA LEU A 173 -3.82 14.47 -1.76
C LEU A 173 -3.89 15.60 -0.73
N HIS A 174 -3.88 16.86 -1.17
CA HIS A 174 -3.96 18.01 -0.27
C HIS A 174 -5.24 18.03 0.56
N ARG A 175 -6.38 17.67 -0.04
CA ARG A 175 -7.65 17.56 0.67
C ARG A 175 -7.61 16.45 1.73
N HIS A 176 -7.04 15.29 1.42
CA HIS A 176 -6.86 14.24 2.41
C HIS A 176 -5.89 14.64 3.53
N LEU A 177 -4.78 15.31 3.22
CA LEU A 177 -3.87 15.83 4.23
C LEU A 177 -4.56 16.84 5.17
N GLU A 178 -5.38 17.74 4.62
CA GLU A 178 -6.16 18.70 5.41
C GLU A 178 -7.19 18.00 6.32
N LEU A 179 -8.01 17.10 5.77
CA LEU A 179 -9.02 16.37 6.53
C LEU A 179 -8.38 15.45 7.59
N CYS A 180 -7.37 14.69 7.20
CA CYS A 180 -6.78 13.67 8.08
C CYS A 180 -5.87 14.28 9.16
N LEU A 181 -5.07 15.31 8.84
CA LEU A 181 -4.07 15.88 9.76
C LEU A 181 -4.51 17.20 10.41
N GLY A 182 -5.46 17.92 9.79
CA GLY A 182 -5.91 19.25 10.23
C GLY A 182 -6.85 19.25 11.44
N ALA A 183 -7.33 18.08 11.87
CA ALA A 183 -8.27 17.96 12.99
C ALA A 183 -7.61 17.82 14.38
N GLY A 184 -6.28 17.95 14.49
CA GLY A 184 -5.53 17.69 15.72
C GLY A 184 -5.59 18.83 16.75
N GLY A 185 -5.81 18.47 18.01
CA GLY A 185 -5.71 19.32 19.21
C GLY A 185 -5.62 18.45 20.46
N ALA A 186 -5.38 19.01 21.66
CA ALA A 186 -5.15 18.22 22.88
C ALA A 186 -6.25 17.17 23.22
N ARG A 187 -7.47 17.37 22.69
CA ARG A 187 -8.64 16.47 22.88
C ARG A 187 -9.08 15.72 21.61
N ARG A 188 -8.38 15.86 20.48
CA ARG A 188 -8.74 15.22 19.20
C ARG A 188 -7.60 14.33 18.71
N PRO A 189 -7.90 13.17 18.08
CA PRO A 189 -6.85 12.33 17.51
C PRO A 189 -6.03 13.12 16.50
N TRP A 190 -4.72 12.87 16.47
CA TRP A 190 -3.81 13.61 15.58
C TRP A 190 -4.00 13.25 14.10
N LEU A 191 -4.54 12.06 13.82
CA LEU A 191 -4.92 11.58 12.51
C LEU A 191 -6.34 11.01 12.55
N ARG A 192 -7.19 11.43 11.62
CA ARG A 192 -8.51 10.84 11.41
C ARG A 192 -8.61 10.23 10.01
N PRO A 193 -8.83 8.91 9.89
CA PRO A 193 -8.69 8.22 8.60
C PRO A 193 -9.91 8.35 7.69
N ALA A 194 -11.08 8.77 8.21
CA ALA A 194 -12.31 8.78 7.44
C ALA A 194 -13.25 9.94 7.79
N TRP A 195 -13.85 10.51 6.74
CA TRP A 195 -14.80 11.61 6.79
C TRP A 195 -15.94 11.38 5.79
N ARG A 196 -17.14 11.82 6.14
CA ARG A 196 -18.32 11.85 5.27
C ARG A 196 -18.67 13.28 4.91
N PHE A 197 -18.96 13.53 3.65
CA PHE A 197 -19.47 14.82 3.22
C PHE A 197 -20.99 14.86 3.34
N ASP A 198 -21.50 15.93 3.93
CA ASP A 198 -22.90 16.31 3.99
C ASP A 198 -23.06 17.70 3.38
N GLU A 199 -24.08 17.91 2.53
CA GLU A 199 -24.25 19.19 1.82
C GLU A 199 -24.53 20.37 2.76
N ALA A 200 -25.22 20.15 3.87
CA ALA A 200 -25.57 21.20 4.83
C ALA A 200 -24.47 21.41 5.87
N ALA A 201 -23.85 20.33 6.36
CA ALA A 201 -22.90 20.36 7.46
C ALA A 201 -21.42 20.26 7.03
N GLY A 202 -21.13 20.05 5.75
CA GLY A 202 -19.79 19.82 5.24
C GLY A 202 -19.19 18.48 5.71
N TRP A 203 -17.87 18.44 5.88
CA TRP A 203 -17.15 17.23 6.27
C TRP A 203 -17.36 16.87 7.74
N GLN A 204 -17.92 15.70 7.98
CA GLN A 204 -18.16 15.12 9.31
C GLN A 204 -17.26 13.91 9.55
N PRO A 205 -16.68 13.76 10.75
CA PRO A 205 -15.81 12.64 11.06
C PRO A 205 -16.59 11.31 11.08
N CYS A 206 -15.99 10.25 10.55
CA CYS A 206 -16.51 8.89 10.69
C CYS A 206 -15.87 8.18 11.90
N GLU A 207 -16.56 7.18 12.43
CA GLU A 207 -16.04 6.28 13.48
C GLU A 207 -15.28 5.07 12.91
N ASP A 208 -15.60 4.66 11.68
CA ASP A 208 -14.98 3.52 11.01
C ASP A 208 -14.34 3.95 9.66
N PRO A 209 -13.06 3.63 9.40
CA PRO A 209 -12.07 3.09 10.34
C PRO A 209 -11.81 4.01 11.55
N PRO A 210 -11.51 3.44 12.73
CA PRO A 210 -11.27 4.22 13.93
C PRO A 210 -9.94 4.99 13.85
N PRO A 211 -9.85 6.19 14.46
CA PRO A 211 -8.57 6.85 14.69
C PRO A 211 -7.62 5.96 15.49
N GLY A 212 -6.32 6.03 15.22
CA GLY A 212 -5.31 5.24 15.92
C GLY A 212 -4.91 3.96 15.17
N TRP A 213 -5.68 3.50 14.19
CA TRP A 213 -5.27 2.37 13.35
C TRP A 213 -4.01 2.70 12.56
N SER A 214 -2.93 1.94 12.79
CA SER A 214 -1.57 2.26 12.34
C SER A 214 -1.45 2.36 10.81
N ARG A 215 -2.26 1.59 10.09
CA ARG A 215 -2.27 1.59 8.63
C ARG A 215 -2.71 2.92 8.01
N GLY A 216 -3.54 3.71 8.71
CA GLY A 216 -3.99 5.01 8.20
C GLY A 216 -2.82 5.98 8.00
N ALA A 217 -1.89 6.04 8.95
CA ALA A 217 -0.67 6.84 8.82
C ALA A 217 0.26 6.30 7.73
N ALA A 218 0.40 4.97 7.63
CA ALA A 218 1.23 4.32 6.63
C ALA A 218 0.73 4.60 5.20
N TRP A 219 -0.57 4.52 4.95
CA TRP A 219 -1.18 4.83 3.65
C TRP A 219 -0.95 6.27 3.22
N LEU A 220 -1.17 7.22 4.13
CA LEU A 220 -0.98 8.63 3.82
C LEU A 220 0.50 8.97 3.58
N LEU A 221 1.41 8.35 4.34
CA LEU A 221 2.85 8.49 4.13
C LEU A 221 3.27 7.94 2.75
N LEU A 222 2.76 6.78 2.36
CA LEU A 222 3.02 6.19 1.05
C LEU A 222 2.53 7.12 -0.08
N ALA A 223 1.32 7.66 0.03
CA ALA A 223 0.78 8.58 -0.97
C ALA A 223 1.60 9.88 -1.08
N VAL A 224 2.10 10.42 0.04
CA VAL A 224 3.00 11.59 0.03
C VAL A 224 4.34 11.24 -0.61
N ALA A 225 4.89 10.06 -0.33
CA ALA A 225 6.13 9.59 -0.93
C ALA A 225 6.00 9.42 -2.45
N ASP A 226 4.89 8.83 -2.92
CA ASP A 226 4.57 8.73 -4.34
C ASP A 226 4.45 10.12 -4.99
N ALA A 227 3.76 11.05 -4.33
CA ALA A 227 3.63 12.42 -4.84
C ALA A 227 4.98 13.12 -4.99
N LEU A 228 5.89 13.00 -4.02
CA LEU A 228 7.21 13.65 -4.07
C LEU A 228 8.11 13.09 -5.18
N LEU A 229 7.82 11.90 -5.70
CA LEU A 229 8.52 11.31 -6.84
C LEU A 229 7.95 11.76 -8.20
N LEU A 230 6.76 12.35 -8.21
CA LEU A 230 6.13 12.86 -9.44
C LEU A 230 6.68 14.26 -9.76
N PRO A 231 7.27 14.48 -10.97
CA PRO A 231 7.91 15.75 -11.31
C PRO A 231 7.01 16.98 -11.16
N ASP A 232 5.74 16.89 -11.53
CA ASP A 232 4.82 18.03 -11.43
C ASP A 232 4.49 18.38 -9.98
N MET A 233 4.29 17.38 -9.13
CA MET A 233 4.01 17.57 -7.70
C MET A 233 5.23 18.11 -6.95
N ALA A 234 6.42 17.59 -7.27
CA ALA A 234 7.68 18.04 -6.69
C ALA A 234 7.93 19.53 -6.99
N ARG A 235 7.56 20.02 -8.17
CA ARG A 235 7.75 21.44 -8.52
C ARG A 235 6.77 22.38 -7.82
N THR A 236 5.49 22.02 -7.71
CA THR A 236 4.44 22.97 -7.27
C THR A 236 4.05 22.83 -5.79
N GLY A 237 4.53 21.80 -5.09
CA GLY A 237 4.06 21.48 -3.73
C GLY A 237 5.08 20.89 -2.75
N SER A 238 6.37 20.79 -3.10
CA SER A 238 7.38 20.07 -2.28
C SER A 238 7.35 20.51 -0.82
N ALA A 239 7.40 21.80 -0.52
CA ALA A 239 7.47 22.28 0.87
C ALA A 239 6.27 21.82 1.74
N ARG A 240 5.06 21.77 1.17
CA ARG A 240 3.85 21.29 1.87
C ARG A 240 3.90 19.77 2.05
N LEU A 241 4.29 19.03 1.01
CA LEU A 241 4.42 17.58 1.04
C LEU A 241 5.55 17.13 1.99
N ASP A 242 6.69 17.83 1.99
CA ASP A 242 7.79 17.64 2.93
C ASP A 242 7.35 17.93 4.36
N GLY A 243 6.54 18.97 4.58
CA GLY A 243 5.89 19.24 5.87
C GLY A 243 5.00 18.09 6.33
N ALA A 244 4.15 17.57 5.44
CA ALA A 244 3.27 16.44 5.72
C ALA A 244 4.05 15.15 6.02
N ALA A 245 5.06 14.80 5.23
CA ALA A 245 5.92 13.65 5.47
C ALA A 245 6.60 13.75 6.84
N ARG A 246 7.13 14.93 7.20
CA ARG A 246 7.73 15.17 8.53
C ARG A 246 6.73 14.99 9.66
N GLN A 247 5.51 15.50 9.50
CA GLN A 247 4.45 15.37 10.52
C GLN A 247 4.01 13.90 10.69
N LEU A 248 3.81 13.18 9.59
CA LEU A 248 3.45 11.76 9.59
C LEU A 248 4.53 10.90 10.24
N LEU A 249 5.80 11.14 9.91
CA LEU A 249 6.92 10.39 10.48
C LEU A 249 7.15 10.70 11.96
N SER A 250 6.98 11.95 12.39
CA SER A 250 7.19 12.33 13.79
C SER A 250 6.05 11.87 14.68
N ARG A 251 4.79 12.07 14.28
CA ARG A 251 3.61 11.69 15.08
C ARG A 251 3.25 10.22 14.96
N GLY A 252 3.49 9.61 13.80
CA GLY A 252 3.27 8.18 13.55
C GLY A 252 4.44 7.29 13.99
N GLY A 253 5.54 7.86 14.48
CA GLY A 253 6.70 7.09 14.96
C GLY A 253 7.48 6.36 13.86
N GLY A 254 7.32 6.74 12.59
CA GLY A 254 7.94 6.02 11.47
C GLY A 254 9.48 5.95 11.51
N LEU A 255 10.14 6.96 12.11
CA LEU A 255 11.60 7.00 12.25
C LEU A 255 12.12 6.52 13.60
N ALA A 256 11.41 6.81 14.69
CA ALA A 256 11.91 6.64 16.06
C ALA A 256 11.07 5.67 16.91
N GLY A 257 9.89 5.27 16.43
CA GLY A 257 9.01 4.32 17.11
C GLY A 257 9.44 2.87 16.94
N PRO A 258 8.59 1.89 17.31
CA PRO A 258 8.86 0.48 17.04
C PRO A 258 8.97 0.22 15.54
N LEU A 259 9.78 -0.78 15.15
CA LEU A 259 9.94 -1.18 13.75
C LEU A 259 8.68 -1.84 13.19
N VAL A 260 7.90 -2.49 14.04
CA VAL A 260 6.55 -2.99 13.74
C VAL A 260 5.59 -2.35 14.73
N PRO A 261 4.65 -1.50 14.29
CA PRO A 261 3.76 -0.80 15.20
C PRO A 261 2.67 -1.73 15.74
N PRO A 262 2.10 -1.41 16.92
CA PRO A 262 0.80 -1.97 17.29
C PRO A 262 -0.25 -1.60 16.22
N ALA A 263 -1.25 -2.44 16.03
CA ALA A 263 -2.34 -2.19 15.11
C ALA A 263 -3.12 -0.92 15.50
N ASP A 264 -3.31 -0.69 16.80
CA ASP A 264 -3.99 0.50 17.34
C ASP A 264 -3.05 1.27 18.27
N ALA A 265 -2.76 2.52 17.94
CA ALA A 265 -1.90 3.40 18.73
C ALA A 265 -2.44 3.68 20.14
N SER A 266 -3.74 3.51 20.38
CA SER A 266 -4.34 3.62 21.72
C SER A 266 -4.12 2.36 22.58
N ARG A 267 -3.68 1.25 21.97
CA ARG A 267 -3.41 -0.04 22.62
C ARG A 267 -1.97 -0.46 22.33
N PRO A 268 -0.97 0.16 22.99
CA PRO A 268 0.45 -0.11 22.72
C PRO A 268 0.86 -1.57 22.96
N ASP A 269 0.19 -2.26 23.88
CA ASP A 269 0.38 -3.69 24.17
C ASP A 269 -0.54 -4.62 23.35
N GLY A 270 -1.25 -4.06 22.36
CA GLY A 270 -2.16 -4.78 21.50
C GLY A 270 -1.46 -5.60 20.40
N PRO A 271 -2.25 -6.24 19.49
CA PRO A 271 -1.69 -6.96 18.36
C PRO A 271 -0.85 -6.03 17.48
N LEU A 272 0.20 -6.56 16.86
CA LEU A 272 1.01 -5.84 15.88
C LEU A 272 0.29 -5.71 14.53
N ASP A 273 0.79 -4.82 13.67
CA ASP A 273 0.41 -4.78 12.26
C ASP A 273 1.65 -4.75 11.35
N THR A 274 2.08 -5.93 10.92
CA THR A 274 3.19 -6.09 9.97
C THR A 274 2.92 -5.47 8.61
N SER A 275 1.66 -5.36 8.20
CA SER A 275 1.32 -4.71 6.93
C SER A 275 1.54 -3.19 6.99
N ALA A 276 1.21 -2.54 8.11
CA ALA A 276 1.51 -1.12 8.31
C ALA A 276 3.03 -0.85 8.33
N ALA A 277 3.81 -1.77 8.90
CA ALA A 277 5.27 -1.72 8.85
C ALA A 277 5.81 -1.84 7.41
N ALA A 278 5.33 -2.82 6.64
CA ALA A 278 5.74 -3.03 5.25
C ALA A 278 5.42 -1.83 4.35
N ILE A 279 4.21 -1.26 4.47
CA ILE A 279 3.80 -0.03 3.76
C ILE A 279 4.72 1.13 4.13
N THR A 280 5.02 1.30 5.42
CA THR A 280 5.91 2.35 5.92
C THR A 280 7.33 2.19 5.36
N ALA A 281 7.86 0.96 5.31
CA ALA A 281 9.17 0.69 4.74
C ALA A 281 9.23 1.07 3.25
N VAL A 282 8.21 0.71 2.47
CA VAL A 282 8.14 1.10 1.04
C VAL A 282 8.05 2.62 0.88
N ALA A 283 7.25 3.30 1.71
CA ALA A 283 7.19 4.76 1.70
C ALA A 283 8.55 5.40 2.03
N LEU A 284 9.29 4.86 2.99
CA LEU A 284 10.63 5.30 3.35
C LEU A 284 11.65 5.05 2.23
N LEU A 285 11.61 3.89 1.56
CA LEU A 285 12.45 3.63 0.38
C LEU A 285 12.18 4.66 -0.73
N LYS A 286 10.92 5.02 -0.96
CA LYS A 286 10.54 6.07 -1.92
C LYS A 286 11.06 7.44 -1.50
N LEU A 287 10.85 7.84 -0.24
CA LEU A 287 11.38 9.09 0.30
C LEU A 287 12.91 9.16 0.25
N ALA A 288 13.61 8.02 0.39
CA ALA A 288 15.06 7.96 0.25
C ALA A 288 15.54 8.32 -1.17
N ARG A 289 14.67 8.19 -2.19
CA ARG A 289 14.96 8.58 -3.58
C ARG A 289 14.68 10.06 -3.86
N VAL A 290 14.00 10.76 -2.96
CA VAL A 290 13.79 12.21 -3.04
C VAL A 290 15.06 12.92 -2.53
N PRO A 291 15.67 13.84 -3.31
CA PRO A 291 16.87 14.55 -2.87
C PRO A 291 16.64 15.34 -1.58
N GLY A 292 17.45 15.06 -0.55
CA GLY A 292 17.34 15.77 0.72
C GLY A 292 18.24 15.19 1.82
N PRO A 293 18.43 15.92 2.93
CA PRO A 293 19.40 15.56 3.98
C PRO A 293 19.04 14.29 4.78
N ARG A 294 17.82 13.76 4.60
CA ARG A 294 17.31 12.59 5.32
C ARG A 294 17.27 11.31 4.50
N SER A 295 17.74 11.34 3.24
CA SER A 295 17.72 10.18 2.34
C SER A 295 18.35 8.93 2.98
N ALA A 296 19.54 9.07 3.60
CA ALA A 296 20.20 7.96 4.30
C ALA A 296 19.36 7.43 5.49
N ALA A 297 18.86 8.32 6.35
CA ALA A 297 18.03 7.92 7.48
C ALA A 297 16.73 7.20 7.07
N TYR A 298 16.15 7.57 5.92
CA TYR A 298 15.00 6.86 5.35
C TYR A 298 15.38 5.47 4.86
N SER A 299 16.50 5.35 4.13
CA SER A 299 17.01 4.05 3.67
C SER A 299 17.32 3.11 4.84
N ASP A 300 18.08 3.58 5.82
CA ASP A 300 18.49 2.78 7.00
C ASP A 300 17.27 2.30 7.78
N ARG A 301 16.28 3.18 7.96
CA ARG A 301 15.05 2.84 8.68
C ARG A 301 14.21 1.82 7.90
N ALA A 302 14.06 1.99 6.60
CA ALA A 302 13.33 1.05 5.76
C ALA A 302 13.97 -0.35 5.81
N GLU A 303 15.31 -0.40 5.69
CA GLU A 303 16.07 -1.65 5.78
C GLU A 303 15.89 -2.32 7.14
N ALA A 304 15.95 -1.56 8.23
CA ALA A 304 15.72 -2.07 9.59
C ALA A 304 14.32 -2.66 9.75
N ILE A 305 13.28 -2.01 9.19
CA ILE A 305 11.90 -2.53 9.22
C ILE A 305 11.81 -3.83 8.42
N LEU A 306 12.28 -3.85 7.16
CA LEU A 306 12.20 -5.03 6.30
C LEU A 306 12.98 -6.21 6.88
N ARG A 307 14.17 -5.97 7.44
CA ARG A 307 14.97 -6.99 8.14
C ARG A 307 14.24 -7.53 9.36
N ARG A 308 13.56 -6.66 10.13
CA ARG A 308 12.74 -7.07 11.28
C ARG A 308 11.57 -7.96 10.85
N LEU A 309 10.85 -7.59 9.78
CA LEU A 309 9.77 -8.40 9.22
C LEU A 309 10.27 -9.77 8.74
N ALA A 310 11.36 -9.79 7.97
CA ALA A 310 11.95 -11.01 7.44
C ALA A 310 12.47 -11.96 8.53
N ARG A 311 13.03 -11.43 9.63
CA ARG A 311 13.62 -12.24 10.69
C ARG A 311 12.58 -12.77 11.68
N ASP A 312 11.62 -11.93 12.09
CA ASP A 312 10.77 -12.22 13.25
C ASP A 312 9.33 -12.57 12.87
N HIS A 313 8.88 -12.23 11.66
CA HIS A 313 7.47 -12.37 11.25
C HIS A 313 7.26 -13.20 9.99
N LEU A 314 8.33 -13.54 9.27
CA LEU A 314 8.27 -14.43 8.10
C LEU A 314 8.44 -15.88 8.55
N THR A 315 7.52 -16.77 8.15
CA THR A 315 7.62 -18.18 8.52
C THR A 315 8.81 -18.87 7.83
N GLY A 316 9.57 -19.63 8.60
CA GLY A 316 10.61 -20.52 8.08
C GLY A 316 10.03 -21.87 7.61
N PRO A 317 10.88 -22.75 7.04
CA PRO A 317 10.49 -24.11 6.72
C PRO A 317 10.13 -24.89 7.99
N GLY A 318 9.03 -25.64 7.96
CA GLY A 318 8.59 -26.46 9.10
C GLY A 318 7.26 -27.17 8.85
N PRO A 319 6.88 -28.11 9.74
CA PRO A 319 5.59 -28.80 9.64
C PRO A 319 4.43 -27.88 10.07
N GLY A 320 3.27 -28.05 9.45
CA GLY A 320 2.00 -27.46 9.90
C GLY A 320 1.57 -26.17 9.20
N ARG A 321 2.49 -25.41 8.60
CA ARG A 321 2.16 -24.24 7.75
C ARG A 321 3.20 -23.98 6.66
N PRO A 322 2.84 -23.32 5.55
CA PRO A 322 3.79 -22.89 4.52
C PRO A 322 4.92 -21.99 5.06
N ALA A 323 6.10 -22.07 4.44
CA ALA A 323 7.16 -21.09 4.62
C ALA A 323 6.84 -19.79 3.86
N GLY A 324 7.48 -18.68 4.23
CA GLY A 324 7.38 -17.40 3.54
C GLY A 324 6.08 -16.62 3.81
N MET A 325 5.28 -17.02 4.79
CA MET A 325 4.09 -16.27 5.22
C MET A 325 4.50 -15.08 6.09
N LEU A 326 4.03 -13.87 5.77
CA LEU A 326 4.19 -12.72 6.68
C LEU A 326 3.07 -12.71 7.72
N LEU A 327 3.36 -13.16 8.94
CA LEU A 327 2.39 -13.21 10.04
C LEU A 327 2.26 -11.88 10.77
N ASP A 328 1.47 -11.87 11.85
CA ASP A 328 1.29 -10.71 12.74
C ASP A 328 0.68 -9.48 12.05
N GLY A 329 -0.06 -9.73 10.96
CA GLY A 329 -0.95 -8.77 10.32
C GLY A 329 -2.28 -8.66 11.06
N CYS A 330 -2.84 -7.46 11.14
CA CYS A 330 -4.11 -7.21 11.81
C CYS A 330 -5.15 -6.73 10.79
N TYR A 331 -6.11 -7.57 10.40
CA TYR A 331 -7.14 -7.19 9.44
C TYR A 331 -8.19 -6.27 10.08
N ASP A 332 -8.70 -6.66 11.25
CA ASP A 332 -9.67 -5.90 12.03
C ASP A 332 -9.33 -6.06 13.52
N ALA A 333 -8.84 -4.99 14.16
CA ALA A 333 -8.46 -5.02 15.57
C ALA A 333 -9.66 -5.08 16.53
N GLY A 334 -10.88 -4.83 16.03
CA GLY A 334 -12.12 -4.80 16.80
C GLY A 334 -12.93 -6.10 16.74
N LYS A 335 -12.56 -7.06 15.89
CA LYS A 335 -13.26 -8.34 15.72
C LYS A 335 -12.30 -9.53 15.77
N GLU A 336 -12.52 -10.45 16.69
CA GLU A 336 -11.89 -11.78 16.70
C GLU A 336 -12.60 -12.70 15.69
N PRO A 337 -11.91 -13.54 14.89
CA PRO A 337 -10.46 -13.63 14.69
C PRO A 337 -10.01 -12.67 13.57
N GLY A 338 -9.28 -11.61 13.94
CA GLY A 338 -8.81 -10.56 13.01
C GLY A 338 -7.34 -10.20 13.19
N VAL A 339 -6.61 -10.98 13.99
CA VAL A 339 -5.22 -10.72 14.40
C VAL A 339 -4.28 -11.84 13.99
N ARG A 340 -3.02 -11.48 13.74
CA ARG A 340 -1.92 -12.38 13.38
C ARG A 340 -2.01 -13.10 12.04
N HIS A 341 -2.96 -12.72 11.20
CA HIS A 341 -3.13 -13.29 9.87
C HIS A 341 -2.00 -12.89 8.92
N GLU A 342 -1.77 -13.73 7.92
CA GLU A 342 -1.10 -13.34 6.68
C GLU A 342 -2.07 -12.48 5.85
N LEU A 343 -1.62 -11.35 5.35
CA LEU A 343 -2.46 -10.37 4.65
C LEU A 343 -1.86 -10.10 3.27
N VAL A 344 -2.64 -10.25 2.21
CA VAL A 344 -2.13 -10.15 0.83
C VAL A 344 -1.47 -8.79 0.53
N TRP A 345 -1.96 -7.71 1.14
CA TRP A 345 -1.33 -6.39 1.00
C TRP A 345 -0.03 -6.30 1.81
N GLY A 346 0.05 -6.94 2.98
CA GLY A 346 1.30 -7.05 3.74
C GLY A 346 2.38 -7.77 2.94
N ASP A 347 2.04 -8.92 2.35
CA ASP A 347 2.93 -9.69 1.49
C ASP A 347 3.40 -8.85 0.30
N PHE A 348 2.48 -8.13 -0.37
CA PHE A 348 2.82 -7.26 -1.49
C PHE A 348 3.84 -6.20 -1.11
N PHE A 349 3.61 -5.44 -0.03
CA PHE A 349 4.54 -4.37 0.35
C PHE A 349 5.87 -4.91 0.89
N LEU A 350 5.88 -6.07 1.55
CA LEU A 350 7.12 -6.75 1.93
C LEU A 350 7.90 -7.18 0.69
N ALA A 351 7.27 -7.89 -0.23
CA ALA A 351 7.87 -8.34 -1.49
C ALA A 351 8.39 -7.14 -2.31
N LEU A 352 7.61 -6.07 -2.40
CA LEU A 352 7.98 -4.85 -3.12
C LEU A 352 9.23 -4.18 -2.51
N GLY A 353 9.27 -4.03 -1.18
CA GLY A 353 10.43 -3.47 -0.50
C GLY A 353 11.69 -4.33 -0.66
N LEU A 354 11.57 -5.64 -0.51
CA LEU A 354 12.68 -6.59 -0.71
C LEU A 354 13.15 -6.63 -2.16
N ALA A 355 12.21 -6.62 -3.13
CA ALA A 355 12.52 -6.56 -4.56
C ALA A 355 13.26 -5.28 -4.94
N ALA A 356 12.93 -4.14 -4.31
CA ALA A 356 13.67 -2.90 -4.50
C ALA A 356 15.09 -2.98 -3.95
N LEU A 357 15.28 -3.52 -2.75
CA LEU A 357 16.62 -3.73 -2.16
C LEU A 357 17.47 -4.72 -2.97
N ALA A 358 16.85 -5.73 -3.57
CA ALA A 358 17.51 -6.72 -4.42
C ALA A 358 17.70 -6.25 -5.87
N GLY A 359 17.27 -5.04 -6.24
CA GLY A 359 17.41 -4.50 -7.60
C GLY A 359 16.49 -5.12 -8.65
N VAL A 360 15.45 -5.85 -8.25
CA VAL A 360 14.45 -6.49 -9.16
C VAL A 360 13.45 -5.46 -9.71
N VAL A 361 13.20 -4.40 -8.94
CA VAL A 361 12.30 -3.29 -9.32
C VAL A 361 12.92 -1.93 -8.99
N ASP A 362 12.59 -0.94 -9.82
CA ASP A 362 12.83 0.47 -9.51
C ASP A 362 11.64 1.02 -8.71
N ILE A 363 11.84 1.22 -7.40
CA ILE A 363 10.81 1.68 -6.46
C ILE A 363 10.21 3.05 -6.82
N THR A 364 10.88 3.83 -7.68
CA THR A 364 10.38 5.13 -8.14
C THR A 364 9.27 5.02 -9.20
N ARG A 365 9.05 3.82 -9.75
CA ARG A 365 8.09 3.58 -10.86
C ARG A 365 6.90 2.71 -10.48
N VAL A 366 6.87 2.16 -9.26
CA VAL A 366 5.92 1.11 -8.83
C VAL A 366 5.13 1.48 -7.60
#